data_AF-A0A3L7PQF4-F1
#
_entry.id   AF-A0A3L7PQF4-F1
#
_cell.length_a   1.000
_cell.length_b   1.000
_cell.length_c   1.000
_cell.angle_alpha   90.00
_cell.angle_beta   90.00
_cell.angle_gamma   90.00
#
_symmetry.space_group_name_H-M   'P 1'
#
loop_
_entity.id
_entity.type
_entity.pdbx_description
1 polymer ?
#
loop_
_entity_poly.entity_id
_entity_poly.type
_entity_poly.pdbx_seq_one_letter_code
_entity_poly.pdbx_strand_id
1 'polypeptide(L)'
;SFITAQSGSSAWFAGAAVTYANGAKIDVLQVPNELLVAHGAVSAPVALAMARGCAALLKTQWSASITGIAGPSGGSETKPVGEVFIGICGPRFEAVKKFHFPGERAAIRDRAAKTALALLRLALLGEKEFAAPIIWESHQLCQLRKL
;
A
#
# COMPACT_ATOMS: atom_id res chain seq x y z
N SER A 1 7.19 -15.00 4.98
CA SER A 1 6.47 -13.71 5.01
C SER A 1 6.08 -13.41 6.46
N PHE A 2 5.89 -12.15 6.88
CA PHE A 2 5.45 -11.83 8.26
C PHE A 2 4.08 -12.44 8.59
N ILE A 3 3.18 -12.47 7.62
CA ILE A 3 1.80 -12.94 7.76
C ILE A 3 1.75 -14.45 7.97
N THR A 4 2.33 -15.21 7.04
CA THR A 4 2.30 -16.69 7.06
C THR A 4 3.23 -17.31 8.11
N ALA A 5 4.03 -16.48 8.80
CA ALA A 5 4.80 -16.91 9.97
C ALA A 5 3.93 -17.04 11.22
N GLN A 6 2.75 -16.40 11.24
CA GLN A 6 1.81 -16.50 12.35
C GLN A 6 1.00 -17.80 12.23
N SER A 7 0.99 -18.59 13.30
CA SER A 7 0.14 -19.78 13.40
C SER A 7 -1.33 -19.41 13.26
N GLY A 8 -2.09 -20.21 12.51
CA GLY A 8 -3.51 -19.96 12.22
C GLY A 8 -3.77 -18.89 11.15
N SER A 9 -2.73 -18.40 10.45
CA SER A 9 -2.89 -17.39 9.38
C SER A 9 -3.83 -17.81 8.26
N SER A 10 -3.98 -19.11 7.99
CA SER A 10 -4.95 -19.64 7.02
C SER A 10 -6.42 -19.32 7.34
N ALA A 11 -6.75 -19.00 8.60
CA ALA A 11 -8.12 -18.66 9.00
C ALA A 11 -8.54 -17.23 8.60
N TRP A 12 -7.59 -16.34 8.31
CA TRP A 12 -7.88 -14.92 8.08
C TRP A 12 -7.10 -14.29 6.92
N PHE A 13 -6.09 -14.98 6.38
CA PHE A 13 -5.33 -14.52 5.22
C PHE A 13 -5.63 -15.38 3.99
N ALA A 14 -6.38 -14.81 3.04
CA ALA A 14 -6.74 -15.50 1.81
C ALA A 14 -5.57 -15.63 0.80
N GLY A 15 -4.63 -14.67 0.81
CA GLY A 15 -3.50 -14.65 -0.12
C GLY A 15 -2.94 -13.26 -0.38
N ALA A 16 -2.02 -13.16 -1.34
CA ALA A 16 -1.46 -11.90 -1.82
C ALA A 16 -0.97 -12.02 -3.27
N ALA A 17 -0.78 -10.88 -3.93
CA ALA A 17 -0.17 -10.77 -5.26
C ALA A 17 1.07 -9.87 -5.23
N VAL A 18 2.11 -10.25 -5.97
CA VAL A 18 3.33 -9.45 -6.17
C VAL A 18 3.35 -8.94 -7.60
N THR A 19 3.02 -7.66 -7.80
CA THR A 19 2.84 -7.05 -9.13
C THR A 19 3.91 -6.00 -9.44
N TYR A 20 5.15 -6.47 -9.64
CA TYR A 20 6.31 -5.59 -9.82
C TYR A 20 6.18 -4.70 -11.07
N ALA A 21 5.89 -5.29 -12.22
CA ALA A 21 5.73 -4.56 -13.49
C ALA A 21 4.37 -3.85 -13.60
N ASN A 22 4.29 -2.82 -14.45
CA ASN A 22 3.01 -2.14 -14.73
C ASN A 22 2.00 -3.09 -15.37
N GLY A 23 2.41 -3.93 -16.33
CA GLY A 23 1.55 -4.96 -16.92
C GLY A 23 0.94 -5.87 -15.84
N ALA A 24 1.74 -6.35 -14.90
CA ALA A 24 1.22 -7.17 -13.79
C ALA A 24 0.21 -6.42 -12.90
N LYS A 25 0.34 -5.10 -12.69
CA LYS A 25 -0.65 -4.30 -11.96
C LYS A 25 -1.98 -4.23 -12.72
N ILE A 26 -1.92 -4.12 -14.05
CA ILE A 26 -3.08 -4.09 -14.93
C ILE A 26 -3.71 -5.49 -14.97
N ASP A 27 -2.95 -6.52 -15.33
CA ASP A 27 -3.48 -7.85 -15.62
C ASP A 27 -3.98 -8.56 -14.35
N VAL A 28 -3.24 -8.46 -13.24
CA VAL A 28 -3.55 -9.21 -12.01
C VAL A 28 -4.48 -8.41 -11.09
N LEU A 29 -4.23 -7.11 -10.93
CA LEU A 29 -4.97 -6.26 -9.98
C LEU A 29 -5.95 -5.33 -10.67
N GLN A 30 -6.09 -5.39 -11.99
CA GLN A 30 -7.04 -4.57 -12.75
C GLN A 30 -6.86 -3.06 -12.48
N VAL A 31 -5.61 -2.63 -12.22
CA VAL A 31 -5.28 -1.21 -12.07
C VAL A 31 -5.50 -0.52 -13.42
N PRO A 32 -6.35 0.52 -13.51
CA PRO A 32 -6.58 1.23 -14.76
C PRO A 32 -5.30 1.80 -15.34
N ASN A 33 -5.04 1.54 -16.63
CA ASN A 33 -3.83 2.00 -17.31
C ASN A 33 -3.71 3.53 -17.29
N GLU A 34 -4.83 4.24 -17.37
CA GLU A 34 -4.90 5.70 -17.26
C GLU A 34 -4.26 6.25 -15.96
N LEU A 35 -4.41 5.54 -14.83
CA LEU A 35 -3.78 5.96 -13.56
C LEU A 35 -2.26 5.81 -13.61
N LEU A 36 -1.78 4.73 -14.24
CA LEU A 36 -0.35 4.48 -14.41
C LEU A 36 0.29 5.52 -15.34
N VAL A 37 -0.40 5.89 -16.43
CA VAL A 37 0.05 6.92 -17.36
C VAL A 37 0.04 8.30 -16.69
N ALA A 38 -1.04 8.67 -16.00
CA ALA A 38 -1.21 10.01 -15.44
C ALA A 38 -0.37 10.26 -14.17
N HIS A 39 -0.21 9.25 -13.30
CA HIS A 39 0.40 9.44 -11.98
C HIS A 39 1.69 8.65 -11.76
N GLY A 40 1.97 7.67 -12.62
CA GLY A 40 3.04 6.70 -12.43
C GLY A 40 2.69 5.63 -11.38
N ALA A 41 3.45 4.53 -11.41
CA ALA A 41 3.23 3.37 -10.54
C ALA A 41 3.37 3.66 -9.05
N VAL A 42 4.24 4.60 -8.68
CA VAL A 42 4.45 5.06 -7.31
C VAL A 42 3.65 6.33 -7.11
N SER A 43 2.38 6.16 -6.75
CA SER A 43 1.43 7.23 -6.53
C SER A 43 0.25 6.76 -5.67
N ALA A 44 -0.44 7.73 -5.05
CA ALA A 44 -1.62 7.44 -4.24
C ALA A 44 -2.77 6.74 -5.01
N PRO A 45 -3.21 7.20 -6.20
CA PRO A 45 -4.31 6.56 -6.91
C PRO A 45 -3.97 5.13 -7.34
N VAL A 46 -2.71 4.86 -7.71
CA VAL A 46 -2.27 3.49 -8.03
C VAL A 46 -2.25 2.61 -6.79
N ALA A 47 -1.78 3.11 -5.64
CA ALA A 47 -1.83 2.35 -4.39
C ALA A 47 -3.27 1.96 -4.03
N LEU A 48 -4.23 2.89 -4.09
CA LEU A 48 -5.63 2.58 -3.79
C LEU A 48 -6.23 1.57 -4.79
N ALA A 49 -5.96 1.75 -6.09
CA ALA A 49 -6.40 0.82 -7.13
C ALA A 49 -5.84 -0.59 -6.91
N MET A 50 -4.56 -0.71 -6.53
CA MET A 50 -3.95 -2.00 -6.19
C MET A 50 -4.62 -2.67 -4.98
N ALA A 51 -5.00 -1.89 -3.95
CA ALA A 51 -5.70 -2.43 -2.78
C ALA A 51 -7.09 -2.96 -3.18
N ARG A 52 -7.90 -2.13 -3.85
CA ARG A 52 -9.21 -2.53 -4.39
C ARG A 52 -9.12 -3.78 -5.27
N GLY A 53 -8.16 -3.80 -6.20
CA GLY A 53 -7.90 -4.93 -7.08
C GLY A 53 -7.58 -6.21 -6.33
N CYS A 54 -6.77 -6.12 -5.27
CA CYS A 54 -6.42 -7.26 -4.43
C CYS A 54 -7.63 -7.80 -3.65
N ALA A 55 -8.43 -6.90 -3.06
CA ALA A 55 -9.67 -7.27 -2.37
C ALA A 55 -10.65 -7.98 -3.32
N ALA A 56 -10.83 -7.47 -4.53
CA ALA A 56 -11.68 -8.07 -5.55
C ALA A 56 -11.16 -9.44 -6.01
N LEU A 57 -9.86 -9.54 -6.31
CA LEU A 57 -9.19 -10.77 -6.76
C LEU A 57 -9.35 -11.91 -5.74
N LEU A 58 -9.12 -11.61 -4.46
CA LEU A 58 -9.12 -12.59 -3.37
C LEU A 58 -10.47 -12.70 -2.64
N LYS A 59 -11.46 -11.91 -3.04
CA LYS A 59 -12.79 -11.83 -2.42
C LYS A 59 -12.72 -11.56 -0.91
N THR A 60 -11.82 -10.67 -0.50
CA THR A 60 -11.63 -10.32 0.92
C THR A 60 -12.31 -9.01 1.27
N GLN A 61 -12.72 -8.88 2.54
CA GLN A 61 -13.28 -7.63 3.05
C GLN A 61 -12.23 -6.53 3.20
N TRP A 62 -10.98 -6.93 3.48
CA TRP A 62 -9.87 -6.02 3.74
C TRP A 62 -8.67 -6.36 2.86
N SER A 63 -7.95 -5.33 2.45
CA SER A 63 -6.68 -5.46 1.74
C SER A 63 -5.76 -4.28 2.01
N ALA A 64 -4.47 -4.52 1.83
CA ALA A 64 -3.44 -3.49 1.84
C ALA A 64 -2.56 -3.63 0.58
N SER A 65 -2.07 -2.51 0.07
CA SER A 65 -1.14 -2.46 -1.05
C SER A 65 0.09 -1.62 -0.70
N ILE A 66 1.20 -1.91 -1.36
CA ILE A 66 2.44 -1.13 -1.25
C ILE A 66 2.99 -0.90 -2.65
N THR A 67 3.27 0.37 -2.97
CA THR A 67 4.03 0.75 -4.17
C THR A 67 5.04 1.83 -3.81
N GLY A 68 6.29 1.67 -4.23
CA GLY A 68 7.36 2.56 -3.77
C GLY A 68 8.71 2.33 -4.43
N ILE A 69 9.62 3.27 -4.19
CA ILE A 69 10.98 3.28 -4.74
C ILE A 69 11.94 2.86 -3.63
N ALA A 70 12.25 1.57 -3.54
CA ALA A 70 13.16 1.07 -2.51
C ALA A 70 14.65 1.34 -2.79
N GLY A 71 15.03 1.76 -3.98
CA GLY A 71 16.43 1.97 -4.35
C GLY A 71 17.20 0.68 -4.69
N PRO A 72 18.54 0.77 -4.86
CA PRO A 72 19.34 2.00 -4.70
C PRO A 72 19.13 3.01 -5.84
N SER A 73 18.57 2.60 -6.98
CA SER A 73 18.24 3.44 -8.12
C SER A 73 16.72 3.60 -8.30
N GLY A 74 16.32 4.41 -9.30
CA GLY A 74 14.92 4.60 -9.69
C GLY A 74 14.20 5.76 -8.99
N GLY A 75 14.89 6.49 -8.12
CA GLY A 75 14.43 7.77 -7.58
C GLY A 75 14.73 8.94 -8.53
N SER A 76 14.00 10.03 -8.36
CA SER A 76 14.26 11.35 -8.95
C SER A 76 14.22 12.42 -7.87
N GLU A 77 14.55 13.67 -8.22
CA GLU A 77 14.39 14.81 -7.30
C GLU A 77 12.95 14.97 -6.80
N THR A 78 11.97 14.66 -7.66
CA THR A 78 10.54 14.80 -7.36
C THR A 78 9.92 13.55 -6.72
N LYS A 79 10.55 12.38 -6.87
CA LYS A 79 10.14 11.10 -6.27
C LYS A 79 11.39 10.35 -5.79
N PRO A 80 11.93 10.70 -4.61
CA PRO A 80 13.20 10.17 -4.15
C PRO A 80 13.11 8.69 -3.77
N VAL A 81 14.28 8.04 -3.69
CA VAL A 81 14.39 6.73 -3.02
C VAL A 81 13.85 6.85 -1.58
N GLY A 82 13.07 5.85 -1.17
CA GLY A 82 12.35 5.83 0.10
C GLY A 82 10.90 6.30 -0.02
N GLU A 83 10.48 6.89 -1.15
CA GLU A 83 9.07 7.26 -1.37
C GLU A 83 8.21 6.01 -1.55
N VAL A 84 7.22 5.85 -0.67
CA VAL A 84 6.30 4.71 -0.65
C VAL A 84 4.87 5.19 -0.40
N PHE A 85 3.92 4.63 -1.15
CA PHE A 85 2.50 4.77 -0.90
C PHE A 85 1.93 3.45 -0.41
N ILE A 86 1.13 3.51 0.63
CA ILE A 86 0.43 2.36 1.20
C ILE A 86 -1.07 2.62 1.12
N GLY A 87 -1.78 1.79 0.34
CA GLY A 87 -3.24 1.87 0.19
C GLY A 87 -3.94 0.84 1.06
N ILE A 88 -5.05 1.22 1.67
CA ILE A 88 -5.93 0.35 2.45
C ILE A 88 -7.33 0.40 1.83
N CYS A 89 -7.96 -0.76 1.68
CA CYS A 89 -9.34 -0.90 1.24
C CYS A 89 -10.08 -1.85 2.19
N GLY A 90 -11.27 -1.43 2.63
CA GLY A 90 -12.16 -2.10 3.57
C GLY A 90 -13.64 -1.82 3.23
N PRO A 91 -14.62 -2.45 3.90
CA PRO A 91 -16.03 -2.43 3.49
C PRO A 91 -16.68 -1.03 3.37
N ARG A 92 -16.17 -0.04 4.12
CA ARG A 92 -16.57 1.37 4.05
C ARG A 92 -15.38 2.28 4.35
N PHE A 93 -14.17 1.80 4.04
CA PHE A 93 -12.94 2.46 4.42
C PHE A 93 -11.93 2.38 3.29
N GLU A 94 -11.49 3.52 2.82
CA GLU A 94 -10.44 3.60 1.82
C GLU A 94 -9.52 4.76 2.15
N ALA A 95 -8.22 4.46 2.18
CA ALA A 95 -7.23 5.46 2.53
C ALA A 95 -5.90 5.14 1.87
N VAL A 96 -5.11 6.19 1.64
CA VAL A 96 -3.72 6.05 1.23
C VAL A 96 -2.87 6.97 2.08
N LYS A 97 -1.76 6.45 2.60
CA LYS A 97 -0.74 7.28 3.25
C LYS A 97 0.57 7.22 2.47
N LYS A 98 1.22 8.38 2.40
CA LYS A 98 2.53 8.57 1.78
C LYS A 98 3.61 8.56 2.85
N PHE A 99 4.71 7.87 2.58
CA PHE A 99 5.84 7.74 3.47
C PHE A 99 7.15 8.07 2.74
N HIS A 100 8.12 8.55 3.52
CA HIS A 100 9.52 8.61 3.10
C HIS A 100 10.38 7.83 4.10
N PHE A 101 10.72 6.59 3.76
CA PHE A 101 11.51 5.72 4.64
C PHE A 101 13.01 5.91 4.38
N PRO A 102 13.83 6.19 5.41
CA PRO A 102 15.27 6.35 5.22
C PRO A 102 16.01 5.01 5.12
N GLY A 103 17.25 5.04 4.63
CA GLY A 103 18.17 3.89 4.62
C GLY A 103 18.11 3.05 3.35
N GLU A 104 18.77 1.89 3.41
CA GLU A 104 18.98 1.03 2.25
C GLU A 104 17.73 0.24 1.83
N ARG A 105 17.76 -0.32 0.63
CA ARG A 105 16.67 -1.09 0.01
C ARG A 105 16.01 -2.11 0.92
N ALA A 106 16.80 -2.84 1.71
CA ALA A 106 16.29 -3.84 2.65
C ALA A 106 15.51 -3.18 3.81
N ALA A 107 16.04 -2.10 4.38
CA ALA A 107 15.40 -1.36 5.46
C ALA A 107 14.11 -0.67 5.00
N ILE A 108 14.10 -0.08 3.79
CA ILE A 108 12.90 0.52 3.21
C ILE A 108 11.79 -0.52 3.04
N ARG A 109 12.10 -1.70 2.49
CA ARG A 109 11.12 -2.79 2.31
C ARG A 109 10.58 -3.31 3.64
N ASP A 110 11.45 -3.50 4.63
CA ASP A 110 11.06 -3.96 5.96
C ASP A 110 10.11 -2.97 6.67
N ARG A 111 10.47 -1.68 6.66
CA ARG A 111 9.64 -0.61 7.24
C ARG A 111 8.31 -0.49 6.53
N ALA A 112 8.31 -0.46 5.19
CA ALA A 112 7.07 -0.38 4.41
C ALA A 112 6.12 -1.55 4.71
N ALA A 113 6.65 -2.77 4.80
CA ALA A 113 5.84 -3.95 5.12
C ALA A 113 5.23 -3.88 6.53
N LYS A 114 6.03 -3.50 7.54
CA LYS A 114 5.55 -3.35 8.92
C LYS A 114 4.53 -2.22 9.05
N THR A 115 4.78 -1.08 8.39
CA THR A 115 3.86 0.05 8.39
C THR A 115 2.54 -0.30 7.70
N ALA A 116 2.55 -1.10 6.63
CA ALA A 116 1.31 -1.54 5.99
C ALA A 116 0.44 -2.41 6.92
N LEU A 117 1.07 -3.31 7.69
CA LEU A 117 0.37 -4.11 8.70
C LEU A 117 -0.16 -3.23 9.85
N ALA A 118 0.63 -2.24 10.30
CA ALA A 118 0.20 -1.29 11.32
C ALA A 118 -1.01 -0.47 10.83
N LEU A 119 -0.98 0.03 9.60
CA LEU A 119 -2.09 0.78 9.01
C LEU A 119 -3.35 -0.06 8.85
N LEU A 120 -3.21 -1.31 8.42
CA LEU A 120 -4.35 -2.23 8.33
C LEU A 120 -4.95 -2.49 9.72
N ARG A 121 -4.12 -2.70 10.74
CA ARG A 121 -4.57 -2.84 12.14
C ARG A 121 -5.30 -1.58 12.61
N LEU A 122 -4.78 -0.40 12.34
CA LEU A 122 -5.42 0.86 12.76
C LEU A 122 -6.76 1.08 12.04
N ALA A 123 -6.84 0.79 10.74
CA ALA A 123 -8.07 0.86 9.98
C ALA A 123 -9.16 -0.09 10.52
N LEU A 124 -8.76 -1.29 11.00
CA LEU A 124 -9.66 -2.23 11.66
C LEU A 124 -10.17 -1.73 13.02
N LEU A 125 -9.40 -0.91 13.72
CA LEU A 125 -9.76 -0.35 15.03
C LEU A 125 -10.65 0.90 14.91
N GLY A 126 -10.51 1.67 13.82
CA GLY A 126 -11.37 2.81 13.54
C GLY A 126 -10.68 3.93 12.76
N GLU A 127 -11.50 4.86 12.23
CA GLU A 127 -11.00 6.02 11.47
C GLU A 127 -10.12 6.94 12.32
N LYS A 128 -10.45 7.09 13.61
CA LYS A 128 -9.71 7.96 14.53
C LYS A 128 -8.29 7.43 14.75
N GLU A 129 -8.16 6.13 14.93
CA GLU A 129 -6.90 5.41 15.11
C GLU A 129 -6.04 5.48 13.84
N PHE A 130 -6.66 5.35 12.68
CA PHE A 130 -5.97 5.48 11.40
C PHE A 130 -5.49 6.91 11.12
N ALA A 131 -6.26 7.93 11.52
CA ALA A 131 -5.93 9.33 11.31
C ALA A 131 -4.69 9.79 12.10
N ALA A 132 -4.30 9.06 13.15
CA ALA A 132 -3.11 9.39 13.92
C ALA A 132 -1.84 9.40 13.03
N PRO A 133 -0.95 10.41 13.17
CA PRO A 133 0.31 10.44 12.44
C PRO A 133 1.19 9.25 12.81
N ILE A 134 1.85 8.67 11.81
CA ILE A 134 2.83 7.60 12.01
C ILE A 134 4.22 8.11 11.66
N ILE A 135 5.25 7.59 12.34
CA ILE A 135 6.64 7.88 12.02
C ILE A 135 6.90 7.65 10.52
N TRP A 136 7.60 8.59 9.89
CA TRP A 136 7.92 8.65 8.45
C TRP A 136 6.75 8.98 7.52
N GLU A 137 5.54 9.22 8.05
CA GLU A 137 4.43 9.75 7.26
C GLU A 137 4.79 11.15 6.75
N SER A 138 4.62 11.35 5.44
CA SER A 138 4.77 12.68 4.84
C SER A 138 3.48 13.47 5.07
N HIS A 139 3.57 14.74 5.46
CA HIS A 139 2.43 15.60 5.83
C HIS A 139 1.39 15.89 4.70
N GLN A 140 1.47 15.21 3.55
CA GLN A 140 0.39 15.20 2.55
C GLN A 140 -0.62 14.11 2.89
N LEU A 141 -1.65 14.46 3.67
CA LEU A 141 -2.86 13.64 3.84
C LEU A 141 -3.50 13.42 2.47
N CYS A 142 -3.50 12.18 1.97
CA CYS A 142 -4.35 11.82 0.83
C CYS A 142 -5.74 11.49 1.38
N GLN A 143 -6.76 12.09 0.76
CA GLN A 143 -8.11 12.21 1.29
C GLN A 143 -8.74 10.86 1.67
N LEU A 144 -9.27 10.78 2.89
CA LEU A 144 -10.26 9.76 3.26
C LEU A 144 -11.52 10.03 2.43
N ARG A 145 -11.90 9.09 1.56
CA ARG A 145 -13.21 9.15 0.90
C ARG A 145 -14.23 8.50 1.81
N LYS A 146 -15.18 9.29 2.32
CA LYS A 146 -16.46 8.75 2.82
C LYS A 146 -17.29 8.36 1.60
N LEU A 147 -17.63 7.08 1.47
CA LEU A 147 -18.62 6.60 0.51
C LEU A 147 -20.03 6.86 1.04
#